data_AF-A0A3B8UCH0-F1
#
_entry.id   AF-A0A3B8UCH0-F1
#
_cell.length_a   1.000
_cell.length_b   1.000
_cell.length_c   1.000
_cell.angle_alpha   90.00
_cell.angle_beta   90.00
_cell.angle_gamma   90.00
#
_symmetry.space_group_name_H-M   'P 1'
#
loop_
_entity.id
_entity.type
_entity.pdbx_description
1 polymer ?
#
loop_
_entity_poly.entity_id
_entity_poly.type
_entity_poly.pdbx_seq_one_letter_code
_entity_poly.pdbx_strand_id
1 'polypeptide(L)'
;MALAAGVALLAGGAVAQSGDWRTVSPENLWVIDTAKGRILVELEPRAAPNHIERIRTLTNQGFYDGLKFHRVIPDFMAQTGDPKGTGEGGSELPDLKGEFTFRRGRDSGFAPVENSGPGLRGVMGSIPIVTQPDAQMFVTADFKTSAQGLFCPGVAGMARAGSPDSANSQFFLMTGQNDNLNGSYTVFGRVLQGLDVVKSLKKGNDASDGAVGPDADAMGRVRLASAMPEAERPTMRVAVPGSAPFNAAV
;
A
#
# COMPACT_ATOMS: atom_id res chain seq x y z
N MET A 1 -1.84 12.00 64.86
CA MET A 1 -0.94 12.61 63.86
C MET A 1 0.26 11.67 63.73
N ALA A 2 0.60 11.06 62.59
CA ALA A 2 0.30 11.32 61.20
C ALA A 2 0.22 10.00 60.39
N LEU A 3 -0.39 10.09 59.22
CA LEU A 3 -0.86 9.00 58.35
C LEU A 3 0.26 8.23 57.64
N ALA A 4 -0.02 6.95 57.36
CA ALA A 4 0.70 6.11 56.42
C ALA A 4 0.48 6.58 54.97
N ALA A 5 1.56 6.67 54.18
CA ALA A 5 1.50 6.92 52.75
C ALA A 5 1.73 5.61 51.98
N GLY A 6 0.65 5.01 51.49
CA GLY A 6 0.70 3.91 50.54
C GLY A 6 1.00 4.44 49.13
N VAL A 7 1.99 3.88 48.47
CA VAL A 7 2.28 4.15 47.05
C VAL A 7 1.27 3.39 46.21
N ALA A 8 0.29 4.10 45.64
CA ALA A 8 -0.60 3.54 44.64
C ALA A 8 0.14 3.48 43.29
N LEU A 9 0.40 2.27 42.78
CA LEU A 9 0.74 2.10 41.37
C LEU A 9 -0.44 2.54 40.52
N LEU A 10 -0.29 3.64 39.78
CA LEU A 10 -1.19 3.97 38.69
C LEU A 10 -0.89 2.99 37.54
N ALA A 11 -1.72 1.95 37.43
CA ALA A 11 -1.81 1.16 36.22
C ALA A 11 -2.15 2.12 35.07
N GLY A 12 -1.19 2.35 34.18
CA GLY A 12 -1.41 3.07 32.94
C GLY A 12 -2.51 2.35 32.18
N GLY A 13 -3.67 3.00 32.07
CA GLY A 13 -4.81 2.48 31.33
C GLY A 13 -4.39 2.18 29.90
N ALA A 14 -4.42 0.89 29.54
CA ALA A 14 -4.45 0.49 28.15
C ALA A 14 -5.66 1.17 27.51
N VAL A 15 -5.40 2.10 26.59
CA VAL A 15 -6.44 2.71 25.78
C VAL A 15 -7.04 1.57 24.97
N ALA A 16 -8.30 1.22 25.24
CA ALA A 16 -9.00 0.14 24.56
C ALA A 16 -9.00 0.42 23.04
N GLN A 17 -8.27 -0.38 22.27
CA GLN A 17 -8.44 -0.40 20.82
C GLN A 17 -9.87 -0.89 20.55
N SER A 18 -10.66 -0.07 19.87
CA SER A 18 -12.03 -0.42 19.50
C SER A 18 -12.00 -1.45 18.35
N GLY A 19 -12.10 -2.72 18.73
CA GLY A 19 -12.34 -3.86 17.84
C GLY A 19 -11.08 -4.51 17.27
N ASP A 20 -11.06 -5.84 17.24
CA ASP A 20 -9.97 -6.64 16.66
C ASP A 20 -9.83 -6.49 15.13
N TRP A 21 -10.86 -5.95 14.49
CA TRP A 21 -11.02 -5.80 13.05
C TRP A 21 -11.53 -4.40 12.73
N ARG A 22 -10.91 -3.76 11.73
CA ARG A 22 -11.38 -2.48 11.17
C ARG A 22 -11.98 -2.68 9.80
N THR A 23 -13.00 -1.91 9.47
CA THR A 23 -13.53 -1.82 8.10
C THR A 23 -12.70 -0.81 7.32
N VAL A 24 -12.28 -1.19 6.10
CA VAL A 24 -11.57 -0.29 5.19
C VAL A 24 -12.54 0.77 4.69
N SER A 25 -12.17 2.05 4.77
CA SER A 25 -13.00 3.14 4.26
C SER A 25 -13.23 2.96 2.76
N PRO A 26 -14.46 3.11 2.24
CA PRO A 26 -14.74 3.02 0.80
C PRO A 26 -13.91 3.98 -0.06
N GLU A 27 -13.47 5.11 0.49
CA GLU A 27 -12.62 6.09 -0.21
C GLU A 27 -11.15 5.63 -0.36
N ASN A 28 -10.77 4.62 0.41
CA ASN A 28 -9.43 4.00 0.40
C ASN A 28 -9.48 2.56 -0.13
N LEU A 29 -10.64 2.06 -0.55
CA LEU A 29 -10.76 0.74 -1.17
C LEU A 29 -10.82 0.91 -2.68
N TRP A 30 -9.72 0.57 -3.34
CA TRP A 30 -9.58 0.64 -4.79
C TRP A 30 -9.91 -0.72 -5.41
N VAL A 31 -10.83 -0.71 -6.36
CA VAL A 31 -11.42 -1.91 -6.98
C VAL A 31 -10.95 -2.00 -8.42
N ILE A 32 -10.22 -3.05 -8.75
CA ILE A 32 -9.74 -3.33 -10.10
C ILE A 32 -10.36 -4.66 -10.54
N ASP A 33 -11.31 -4.58 -11.46
CA ASP A 33 -11.92 -5.77 -12.07
C ASP A 33 -11.10 -6.20 -13.29
N THR A 34 -10.81 -7.49 -13.41
CA THR A 34 -10.15 -8.09 -14.58
C THR A 34 -10.95 -9.29 -15.08
N ALA A 35 -10.66 -9.79 -16.28
CA ALA A 35 -11.24 -11.04 -16.77
C ALA A 35 -10.88 -12.26 -15.92
N LYS A 36 -9.81 -12.17 -15.13
CA LYS A 36 -9.33 -13.23 -14.23
C LYS A 36 -9.87 -13.12 -12.81
N GLY A 37 -10.60 -12.05 -12.49
CA GLY A 37 -11.17 -11.80 -11.17
C GLY A 37 -10.94 -10.37 -10.68
N ARG A 38 -11.47 -10.10 -9.48
CA ARG A 38 -11.40 -8.80 -8.83
C ARG A 38 -10.19 -8.71 -7.91
N ILE A 39 -9.50 -7.58 -7.98
CA ILE A 39 -8.40 -7.19 -7.09
C ILE A 39 -8.89 -6.02 -6.23
N LEU A 40 -8.71 -6.12 -4.91
CA LEU A 40 -9.03 -5.07 -3.95
C LEU A 40 -7.75 -4.57 -3.30
N VAL A 41 -7.45 -3.29 -3.47
CA VAL A 41 -6.27 -2.62 -2.92
C VAL A 41 -6.72 -1.61 -1.87
N GLU A 42 -6.18 -1.71 -0.66
CA GLU A 42 -6.29 -0.63 0.30
C GLU A 42 -5.21 0.43 0.04
N LEU A 43 -5.66 1.67 -0.17
CA LEU A 43 -4.84 2.85 -0.33
C LEU A 43 -4.42 3.39 1.05
N GLU A 44 -3.18 3.86 1.16
CA GLU A 44 -2.60 4.42 2.39
C GLU A 44 -2.18 5.88 2.17
N PRO A 45 -3.11 6.84 2.31
CA PRO A 45 -2.83 8.27 2.11
C PRO A 45 -1.78 8.83 3.07
N ARG A 46 -1.54 8.19 4.22
CA ARG A 46 -0.51 8.63 5.16
C ARG A 46 0.91 8.33 4.67
N ALA A 47 1.06 7.36 3.77
CA ALA A 47 2.34 6.98 3.18
C ALA A 47 2.67 7.80 1.92
N ALA A 48 1.68 8.04 1.05
CA ALA A 48 1.89 8.71 -0.23
C ALA A 48 0.70 9.59 -0.65
N PRO A 49 0.44 10.71 0.05
CA PRO A 49 -0.75 11.52 -0.17
C PRO A 49 -0.88 12.05 -1.61
N ASN A 50 0.21 12.52 -2.22
CA ASN A 50 0.16 13.06 -3.58
C ASN A 50 -0.07 11.96 -4.63
N HIS A 51 0.52 10.77 -4.42
CA HIS A 51 0.27 9.63 -5.29
C HIS A 51 -1.14 9.08 -5.14
N ILE A 52 -1.70 9.08 -3.93
CA ILE A 52 -3.10 8.71 -3.73
C ILE A 52 -4.05 9.70 -4.40
N GLU A 53 -3.79 11.01 -4.30
CA GLU A 53 -4.57 12.02 -5.02
C GLU A 53 -4.52 11.79 -6.54
N ARG A 54 -3.34 11.47 -7.09
CA ARG A 54 -3.19 11.10 -8.51
C ARG A 54 -4.01 9.87 -8.87
N ILE A 55 -3.90 8.79 -8.10
CA ILE A 55 -4.65 7.54 -8.33
C ILE A 55 -6.15 7.81 -8.32
N ARG A 56 -6.65 8.58 -7.34
CA ARG A 56 -8.06 8.95 -7.25
C ARG A 56 -8.49 9.77 -8.45
N THR A 57 -7.69 10.75 -8.86
CA THR A 57 -7.96 11.61 -10.01
C THR A 57 -8.09 10.79 -11.30
N LEU A 58 -7.08 9.98 -11.62
CA LEU A 58 -7.07 9.15 -12.83
C LEU A 58 -8.17 8.09 -12.81
N THR A 59 -8.44 7.48 -11.65
CA THR A 59 -9.56 6.53 -11.48
C THR A 59 -10.89 7.19 -11.77
N ASN A 60 -11.15 8.39 -11.21
CA ASN A 60 -12.40 9.12 -11.41
C ASN A 60 -12.58 9.60 -12.86
N GLN A 61 -11.48 9.78 -13.59
CA GLN A 61 -11.49 10.09 -15.02
C GLN A 61 -11.71 8.85 -15.91
N GLY A 62 -11.75 7.64 -15.32
CA GLY A 62 -11.81 6.38 -16.07
C GLY A 62 -10.52 6.04 -16.82
N PHE A 63 -9.41 6.72 -16.51
CA PHE A 63 -8.14 6.61 -17.23
C PHE A 63 -7.60 5.18 -17.28
N TYR A 64 -7.79 4.42 -16.20
CA TYR A 64 -7.25 3.07 -16.06
C TYR A 64 -8.10 2.00 -16.78
N ASP A 65 -9.31 2.32 -17.22
CA ASP A 65 -10.19 1.35 -17.84
C ASP A 65 -9.60 0.87 -19.18
N GLY A 66 -9.51 -0.46 -19.33
CA GLY A 66 -8.93 -1.14 -20.48
C GLY A 66 -7.40 -1.17 -20.53
N LEU A 67 -6.69 -0.53 -19.59
CA LEU A 67 -5.23 -0.51 -19.63
C LEU A 67 -4.63 -1.88 -19.28
N LYS A 68 -3.54 -2.22 -19.97
CA LYS A 68 -2.91 -3.54 -19.91
C LYS A 68 -1.92 -3.68 -18.76
N PHE A 69 -1.82 -4.88 -18.20
CA PHE A 69 -0.65 -5.32 -17.43
C PHE A 69 0.48 -5.65 -18.41
N HIS A 70 1.11 -4.61 -18.94
CA HIS A 70 2.04 -4.69 -20.07
C HIS A 70 3.38 -5.35 -19.69
N ARG A 71 3.74 -5.36 -18.40
CA ARG A 71 4.97 -5.94 -17.89
C ARG A 71 4.70 -6.77 -16.64
N VAL A 72 4.94 -8.09 -16.69
CA VAL A 72 4.66 -9.03 -15.59
C VAL A 72 5.83 -9.97 -15.44
N ILE A 73 6.50 -9.91 -14.28
CA ILE A 73 7.63 -10.78 -13.92
C ILE A 73 7.21 -11.63 -12.71
N PRO A 74 7.18 -12.98 -12.84
CA PRO A 74 6.86 -13.88 -11.75
C PRO A 74 7.75 -13.64 -10.52
N ASP A 75 7.17 -13.77 -9.33
CA ASP A 75 7.86 -13.57 -8.04
C ASP A 75 8.57 -12.22 -7.90
N PHE A 76 8.12 -11.23 -8.69
CA PHE A 76 8.53 -9.85 -8.60
C PHE A 76 7.29 -8.95 -8.59
N MET A 77 6.72 -8.62 -9.74
CA MET A 77 5.57 -7.71 -9.83
C MET A 77 4.77 -7.83 -11.13
N ALA A 78 3.58 -7.22 -11.13
CA ALA A 78 2.77 -6.96 -12.32
C ALA A 78 2.56 -5.45 -12.47
N GLN A 79 3.11 -4.86 -13.53
CA GLN A 79 3.10 -3.43 -13.84
C GLN A 79 2.04 -3.09 -14.91
N THR A 80 1.35 -1.98 -14.69
CA THR A 80 0.23 -1.49 -15.51
C THR A 80 0.13 0.05 -15.46
N GLY A 81 -0.99 0.62 -15.93
CA GLY A 81 -1.26 2.06 -15.89
C GLY A 81 -0.61 2.86 -17.02
N ASP A 82 -0.18 2.18 -18.08
CA ASP A 82 0.37 2.79 -19.28
C ASP A 82 -0.68 2.80 -20.42
N PRO A 83 -1.10 3.97 -20.94
CA PRO A 83 -2.03 4.07 -22.06
C PRO A 83 -1.48 3.53 -23.38
N LYS A 84 -0.16 3.50 -23.56
CA LYS A 84 0.49 2.88 -24.73
C LYS A 84 0.66 1.37 -24.57
N GLY A 85 0.72 0.89 -23.33
CA GLY A 85 1.02 -0.49 -23.01
C GLY A 85 2.44 -0.93 -23.40
N THR A 86 3.39 0.00 -23.47
CA THR A 86 4.80 -0.24 -23.85
C THR A 86 5.79 -0.06 -22.70
N GLY A 87 5.35 0.50 -21.57
CA GLY A 87 6.17 0.96 -20.46
C GLY A 87 6.58 2.45 -20.54
N GLU A 88 6.27 3.13 -21.65
CA GLU A 88 6.78 4.49 -21.93
C GLU A 88 5.68 5.59 -21.91
N GLY A 89 4.42 5.22 -21.75
CA GLY A 89 3.34 6.20 -21.66
C GLY A 89 3.05 6.67 -20.24
N GLY A 90 2.21 7.68 -20.15
CA GLY A 90 1.76 8.31 -18.93
C GLY A 90 0.45 9.06 -19.18
N SER A 91 -0.16 9.56 -18.12
CA SER A 91 -1.26 10.52 -18.23
C SER A 91 -0.78 11.88 -18.73
N GLU A 92 -1.71 12.77 -19.07
CA GLU A 92 -1.41 14.17 -19.42
C GLU A 92 -1.04 15.04 -18.20
N LEU A 93 -1.17 14.49 -16.99
CA LEU A 93 -0.83 15.19 -15.76
C LEU A 93 0.70 15.23 -15.57
N PRO A 94 1.25 16.24 -14.86
CA PRO A 94 2.69 16.34 -14.63
C PRO A 94 3.22 15.17 -13.79
N ASP A 95 4.52 14.96 -13.84
CA ASP A 95 5.17 13.97 -12.97
C ASP A 95 5.09 14.37 -11.50
N LEU A 96 5.09 13.36 -10.65
CA LEU A 96 5.05 13.49 -9.20
C LEU A 96 6.45 13.41 -8.61
N LYS A 97 6.67 14.23 -7.59
CA LYS A 97 7.80 14.07 -6.69
C LYS A 97 7.70 12.74 -5.94
N GLY A 98 8.80 12.01 -5.82
CA GLY A 98 8.85 10.74 -5.10
C GLY A 98 8.44 10.86 -3.62
N GLU A 99 7.60 9.93 -3.14
CA GLU A 99 7.15 9.82 -1.75
C GLU A 99 7.72 8.52 -1.12
N PHE A 100 9.04 8.39 -1.11
CA PHE A 100 9.72 7.13 -0.74
C PHE A 100 9.80 6.89 0.78
N THR A 101 9.66 7.95 1.57
CA THR A 101 9.58 7.92 3.03
C THR A 101 8.45 8.82 3.49
N PHE A 102 7.90 8.55 4.67
CA PHE A 102 6.81 9.31 5.25
C PHE A 102 6.97 9.49 6.76
N ARG A 103 6.18 10.40 7.31
CA ARG A 103 6.21 10.76 8.74
C ARG A 103 5.11 10.01 9.48
N ARG A 104 5.49 9.01 10.27
CA ARG A 104 4.57 8.18 11.07
C ARG A 104 4.30 8.82 12.43
N GLY A 105 3.03 9.01 12.76
CA GLY A 105 2.58 9.46 14.09
C GLY A 105 2.24 8.31 15.04
N ARG A 106 1.97 8.63 16.32
CA ARG A 106 1.57 7.63 17.34
C ARG A 106 0.23 6.97 17.03
N ASP A 107 -0.68 7.73 16.43
CA ASP A 107 -2.02 7.31 16.00
C ASP A 107 -2.01 6.54 14.66
N SER A 108 -0.84 6.21 14.12
CA SER A 108 -0.71 5.47 12.86
C SER A 108 -1.30 4.05 12.91
N GLY A 109 -1.53 3.50 14.11
CA GLY A 109 -1.94 2.11 14.27
C GLY A 109 -0.83 1.14 13.85
N PHE A 110 0.43 1.54 14.06
CA PHE A 110 1.58 0.70 13.81
C PHE A 110 1.68 -0.39 14.87
N ALA A 111 1.81 -1.65 14.43
CA ALA A 111 2.19 -2.75 15.31
C ALA A 111 3.54 -3.34 14.88
N PRO A 112 4.50 -3.45 15.80
CA PRO A 112 5.77 -4.09 15.50
C PRO A 112 5.58 -5.58 15.24
N VAL A 113 6.40 -6.11 14.33
CA VAL A 113 6.57 -7.55 14.13
C VAL A 113 8.02 -7.87 14.48
N GLU A 114 8.22 -8.94 15.24
CA GLU A 114 9.55 -9.36 15.69
C GLU A 114 10.47 -9.56 14.48
N ASN A 115 11.67 -8.99 14.56
CA ASN A 115 12.64 -9.11 13.48
C ASN A 115 14.07 -8.98 14.03
N SER A 116 15.01 -9.64 13.36
CA SER A 116 16.45 -9.61 13.67
C SER A 116 17.24 -8.63 12.78
N GLY A 117 16.54 -7.85 11.94
CA GLY A 117 17.15 -6.92 10.98
C GLY A 117 17.29 -5.49 11.51
N PRO A 118 17.88 -4.57 10.71
CA PRO A 118 17.98 -3.17 11.09
C PRO A 118 16.60 -2.49 11.04
N GLY A 119 16.34 -1.66 12.05
CA GLY A 119 15.11 -0.86 12.17
C GLY A 119 13.92 -1.62 12.78
N LEU A 120 12.91 -0.88 13.22
CA LEU A 120 11.69 -1.49 13.74
C LEU A 120 10.75 -1.81 12.57
N ARG A 121 10.52 -3.10 12.31
CA ARG A 121 9.61 -3.56 11.26
C ARG A 121 8.23 -3.84 11.85
N GLY A 122 7.21 -3.71 11.01
CA GLY A 122 5.84 -3.99 11.41
C GLY A 122 4.85 -3.58 10.34
N VAL A 123 3.59 -3.44 10.76
CA VAL A 123 2.48 -3.10 9.85
C VAL A 123 1.84 -1.79 10.29
N MET A 124 1.66 -0.87 9.35
CA MET A 124 0.85 0.34 9.51
C MET A 124 -0.35 0.26 8.57
N GLY A 125 -1.56 0.30 9.11
CA GLY A 125 -2.76 0.06 8.29
C GLY A 125 -2.76 -1.38 7.78
N SER A 126 -2.47 -1.58 6.50
CA SER A 126 -2.19 -2.90 5.91
C SER A 126 -0.80 -3.02 5.30
N ILE A 127 -0.06 -1.91 5.18
CA ILE A 127 1.26 -1.93 4.53
C ILE A 127 2.36 -2.36 5.51
N PRO A 128 3.29 -3.24 5.10
CA PRO A 128 4.49 -3.52 5.87
C PRO A 128 5.46 -2.34 5.74
N ILE A 129 6.03 -1.94 6.87
CA ILE A 129 6.91 -0.76 6.95
C ILE A 129 8.13 -1.08 7.81
N VAL A 130 9.19 -0.29 7.62
CA VAL A 130 10.26 -0.14 8.62
C VAL A 130 10.30 1.31 9.08
N THR A 131 10.53 1.52 10.37
CA THR A 131 10.43 2.82 11.02
C THR A 131 11.48 2.99 12.11
N GLN A 132 11.79 4.25 12.41
CA GLN A 132 12.58 4.62 13.58
C GLN A 132 11.76 4.40 14.87
N PRO A 133 12.41 4.16 16.02
CA PRO A 133 11.70 3.96 17.29
C PRO A 133 10.79 5.14 17.67
N ASP A 134 9.68 4.84 18.36
CA ASP A 134 8.74 5.88 18.84
C ASP A 134 9.40 6.89 19.78
N ALA A 135 10.49 6.51 20.47
CA ALA A 135 11.29 7.41 21.29
C ALA A 135 11.80 8.64 20.51
N GLN A 136 12.03 8.52 19.19
CA GLN A 136 12.44 9.64 18.35
C GLN A 136 11.34 10.71 18.20
N MET A 137 10.07 10.36 18.40
CA MET A 137 8.97 11.32 18.34
C MET A 137 9.02 12.36 19.45
N PHE A 138 9.76 12.14 20.54
CA PHE A 138 9.90 13.12 21.63
C PHE A 138 10.87 14.26 21.30
N VAL A 139 11.70 14.10 20.27
CA VAL A 139 12.74 15.08 19.89
C VAL A 139 12.53 15.68 18.51
N THR A 140 11.53 15.21 17.75
CA THR A 140 11.17 15.78 16.45
C THR A 140 10.11 16.88 16.61
N ALA A 141 10.25 17.96 15.85
CA ALA A 141 9.35 19.11 15.91
C ALA A 141 7.89 18.77 15.52
N ASP A 142 7.70 17.73 14.71
CA ASP A 142 6.38 17.27 14.26
C ASP A 142 5.80 16.14 15.12
N PHE A 143 6.50 15.74 16.19
CA PHE A 143 6.14 14.59 17.04
C PHE A 143 5.92 13.29 16.27
N LYS A 144 6.56 13.14 15.11
CA LYS A 144 6.51 11.96 14.24
C LYS A 144 7.89 11.35 14.09
N THR A 145 7.93 10.15 13.54
CA THR A 145 9.17 9.45 13.24
C THR A 145 9.21 9.05 11.77
N SER A 146 10.41 8.85 11.23
CA SER A 146 10.56 8.46 9.82
C SER A 146 10.14 7.00 9.62
N ALA A 147 9.45 6.73 8.53
CA ALA A 147 9.04 5.40 8.10
C ALA A 147 9.18 5.27 6.59
N GLN A 148 9.36 4.04 6.12
CA GLN A 148 9.35 3.67 4.71
C GLN A 148 8.53 2.39 4.53
N GLY A 149 7.87 2.26 3.38
CA GLY A 149 7.20 1.02 3.01
C GLY A 149 8.20 -0.07 2.61
N LEU A 150 7.82 -1.32 2.79
CA LEU A 150 8.57 -2.50 2.35
C LEU A 150 7.85 -3.16 1.18
N PHE A 151 8.56 -3.54 0.14
CA PHE A 151 8.01 -4.19 -1.06
C PHE A 151 7.88 -5.70 -0.87
N CYS A 152 6.99 -6.11 0.03
CA CYS A 152 6.56 -7.49 0.22
C CYS A 152 5.46 -7.89 -0.79
N PRO A 153 5.15 -9.19 -0.97
CA PRO A 153 4.03 -9.63 -1.80
C PRO A 153 2.72 -8.91 -1.42
N GLY A 154 1.98 -8.46 -2.43
CA GLY A 154 0.75 -7.70 -2.31
C GLY A 154 0.92 -6.20 -2.16
N VAL A 155 2.11 -5.66 -1.89
CA VAL A 155 2.31 -4.21 -1.82
C VAL A 155 2.15 -3.56 -3.19
N ALA A 156 1.54 -2.37 -3.23
CA ALA A 156 1.37 -1.58 -4.43
C ALA A 156 2.35 -0.40 -4.44
N GLY A 157 3.07 -0.26 -5.55
CA GLY A 157 4.08 0.79 -5.75
C GLY A 157 3.87 1.58 -7.03
N MET A 158 4.27 2.85 -7.02
CA MET A 158 4.22 3.67 -8.24
C MET A 158 5.46 3.44 -9.09
N ALA A 159 5.27 3.17 -10.37
CA ALA A 159 6.38 3.07 -11.32
C ALA A 159 6.91 4.48 -11.64
N ARG A 160 8.19 4.54 -12.02
CA ARG A 160 8.89 5.76 -12.43
C ARG A 160 9.94 5.42 -13.48
N ALA A 161 10.33 6.42 -14.26
CA ALA A 161 11.52 6.34 -15.10
C ALA A 161 12.79 6.52 -14.26
N GLY A 162 13.92 6.82 -14.92
CA GLY A 162 15.22 6.98 -14.26
C GLY A 162 15.26 8.08 -13.20
N SER A 163 14.52 9.18 -13.40
CA SER A 163 14.42 10.27 -12.42
C SER A 163 13.57 9.87 -11.21
N PRO A 164 13.99 10.18 -9.97
CA PRO A 164 13.17 9.98 -8.77
C PRO A 164 11.78 10.62 -8.84
N ASP A 165 11.69 11.77 -9.52
CA ASP A 165 10.48 12.59 -9.62
C ASP A 165 9.81 12.44 -11.00
N SER A 166 9.75 11.21 -11.51
CA SER A 166 9.15 10.87 -12.82
C SER A 166 7.98 9.89 -12.73
N ALA A 167 7.44 9.71 -11.52
CA ALA A 167 6.23 8.91 -11.36
C ALA A 167 5.04 9.63 -11.99
N ASN A 168 4.22 8.93 -12.77
CA ASN A 168 3.10 9.53 -13.48
C ASN A 168 1.76 8.81 -13.24
N SER A 169 1.46 7.80 -14.06
CA SER A 169 0.21 7.03 -13.99
C SER A 169 0.45 5.53 -13.79
N GLN A 170 1.64 5.05 -14.15
CA GLN A 170 1.98 3.64 -14.09
C GLN A 170 2.25 3.18 -12.66
N PHE A 171 1.76 2.00 -12.31
CA PHE A 171 1.99 1.37 -11.01
C PHE A 171 2.22 -0.12 -11.15
N PHE A 172 2.67 -0.75 -10.08
CA PHE A 172 2.88 -2.18 -10.02
C PHE A 172 2.32 -2.78 -8.73
N LEU A 173 1.89 -4.05 -8.82
CA LEU A 173 1.45 -4.87 -7.70
C LEU A 173 2.50 -5.97 -7.48
N MET A 174 3.07 -6.03 -6.27
CA MET A 174 4.11 -7.00 -5.94
C MET A 174 3.54 -8.42 -5.90
N THR A 175 4.16 -9.35 -6.64
CA THR A 175 3.85 -10.79 -6.58
C THR A 175 4.85 -11.56 -5.70
N GLY A 176 6.08 -11.05 -5.58
CA GLY A 176 7.12 -11.52 -4.67
C GLY A 176 7.72 -10.38 -3.82
N GLN A 177 8.69 -10.71 -2.96
CA GLN A 177 9.42 -9.70 -2.17
C GLN A 177 10.58 -9.13 -3.00
N ASN A 178 10.79 -7.81 -2.95
CA ASN A 178 11.98 -7.20 -3.52
C ASN A 178 12.49 -6.03 -2.67
N ASP A 179 13.54 -6.26 -1.88
CA ASP A 179 14.06 -5.25 -0.97
C ASP A 179 14.84 -4.13 -1.67
N ASN A 180 15.26 -4.31 -2.93
CA ASN A 180 15.97 -3.29 -3.70
C ASN A 180 15.07 -2.09 -4.05
N LEU A 181 13.75 -2.26 -3.99
CA LEU A 181 12.80 -1.17 -4.21
C LEU A 181 12.60 -0.29 -2.97
N ASN A 182 12.92 -0.81 -1.78
CA ASN A 182 12.66 -0.13 -0.50
C ASN A 182 13.40 1.21 -0.44
N GLY A 183 12.68 2.29 -0.13
CA GLY A 183 13.23 3.65 -0.06
C GLY A 183 13.58 4.28 -1.42
N SER A 184 13.32 3.59 -2.54
CA SER A 184 13.61 4.07 -3.91
C SER A 184 12.36 4.20 -4.80
N TYR A 185 11.23 3.66 -4.34
CA TYR A 185 9.93 3.70 -4.99
C TYR A 185 8.85 4.03 -3.97
N THR A 186 7.79 4.71 -4.43
CA THR A 186 6.68 5.11 -3.58
C THR A 186 5.76 3.91 -3.31
N VAL A 187 5.63 3.51 -2.05
CA VAL A 187 4.57 2.59 -1.60
C VAL A 187 3.30 3.40 -1.34
N PHE A 188 2.18 3.00 -1.94
CA PHE A 188 0.90 3.70 -1.76
C PHE A 188 -0.23 2.82 -1.23
N GLY A 189 -0.05 1.50 -1.13
CA GLY A 189 -1.12 0.62 -0.67
C GLY A 189 -0.76 -0.86 -0.68
N ARG A 190 -1.76 -1.71 -0.47
CA ARG A 190 -1.62 -3.18 -0.48
C ARG A 190 -2.88 -3.87 -0.97
N VAL A 191 -2.69 -4.91 -1.80
CA VAL A 191 -3.72 -5.88 -2.19
C VAL A 191 -4.22 -6.63 -0.95
N LEU A 192 -5.50 -6.46 -0.63
CA LEU A 192 -6.20 -7.18 0.44
C LEU A 192 -6.88 -8.46 -0.07
N GLN A 193 -7.33 -8.46 -1.33
CA GLN A 193 -7.96 -9.60 -1.99
C GLN A 193 -7.55 -9.63 -3.47
N GLY A 194 -7.39 -10.82 -4.04
CA GLY A 194 -7.06 -11.01 -5.44
C GLY A 194 -5.56 -11.05 -5.72
N LEU A 195 -4.70 -11.32 -4.72
CA LEU A 195 -3.27 -11.51 -4.96
C LEU A 195 -3.00 -12.74 -5.84
N ASP A 196 -3.83 -13.78 -5.72
CA ASP A 196 -3.89 -14.93 -6.62
C ASP A 196 -4.27 -14.52 -8.05
N VAL A 197 -5.22 -13.61 -8.22
CA VAL A 197 -5.56 -13.02 -9.52
C VAL A 197 -4.33 -12.32 -10.12
N VAL A 198 -3.64 -11.47 -9.36
CA VAL A 198 -2.41 -10.78 -9.80
C VAL A 198 -1.33 -11.80 -10.20
N LYS A 199 -1.14 -12.87 -9.41
CA LYS A 199 -0.17 -13.94 -9.70
C LYS A 199 -0.55 -14.78 -10.93
N SER A 200 -1.82 -14.80 -11.32
CA SER A 200 -2.34 -15.54 -12.47
C SER A 200 -2.33 -14.76 -13.79
N LEU A 201 -1.96 -13.47 -13.75
CA LEU A 201 -1.82 -12.62 -14.92
C LEU A 201 -0.79 -13.23 -15.89
N LYS A 202 -1.01 -13.00 -17.18
CA LYS A 202 -0.13 -13.47 -18.24
C LYS A 202 1.28 -12.94 -18.00
N LYS A 203 2.21 -13.88 -17.85
CA LYS A 203 3.63 -13.61 -17.64
C LYS A 203 4.25 -13.06 -18.91
N GLY A 204 5.17 -12.13 -18.77
CA GLY A 204 5.95 -11.63 -19.89
C GLY A 204 7.18 -12.47 -20.18
N ASN A 205 7.87 -12.10 -21.25
CA ASN A 205 9.09 -12.76 -21.68
C ASN A 205 10.29 -12.23 -20.89
N ASP A 206 11.01 -13.11 -20.19
CA ASP A 206 12.22 -12.77 -19.44
C ASP A 206 13.30 -12.14 -20.34
N ALA A 207 13.42 -12.56 -21.60
CA ALA A 207 14.36 -11.98 -22.57
C ALA A 207 14.00 -10.54 -22.98
N SER A 208 12.82 -10.06 -22.61
CA SER A 208 12.33 -8.71 -22.88
C SER A 208 11.87 -8.01 -21.60
N ASP A 209 12.59 -8.28 -20.49
CA ASP A 209 12.34 -7.70 -19.17
C ASP A 209 10.86 -7.82 -18.73
N GLY A 210 10.25 -8.98 -18.97
CA GLY A 210 8.88 -9.26 -18.57
C GLY A 210 7.81 -8.55 -19.40
N ALA A 211 8.13 -8.04 -20.59
CA ALA A 211 7.12 -7.53 -21.52
C ALA A 211 6.16 -8.65 -21.95
N VAL A 212 4.85 -8.39 -21.88
CA VAL A 212 3.81 -9.42 -22.14
C VAL A 212 3.37 -9.46 -23.60
N GLY A 213 3.29 -8.29 -24.26
CA GLY A 213 2.84 -8.18 -25.64
C GLY A 213 1.33 -7.92 -25.79
N PRO A 214 0.77 -8.10 -27.00
CA PRO A 214 -0.57 -7.61 -27.35
C PRO A 214 -1.71 -8.30 -26.60
N ASP A 215 -1.52 -9.53 -26.15
CA ASP A 215 -2.50 -10.37 -25.44
C ASP A 215 -2.35 -10.33 -23.91
N ALA A 216 -1.69 -9.28 -23.40
CA ALA A 216 -1.66 -8.98 -21.97
C ALA A 216 -3.07 -8.81 -21.40
N ASP A 217 -3.27 -9.30 -20.17
CA ASP A 217 -4.49 -9.05 -19.41
C ASP A 217 -4.67 -7.55 -19.16
N ALA A 218 -5.92 -7.11 -19.02
CA ALA A 218 -6.26 -5.71 -18.84
C ALA A 218 -7.11 -5.48 -17.58
N MET A 219 -7.01 -4.26 -17.05
CA MET A 219 -7.94 -3.73 -16.07
C MET A 219 -9.27 -3.45 -16.79
N GLY A 220 -10.30 -4.26 -16.56
CA GLY A 220 -11.60 -4.09 -17.20
C GLY A 220 -12.29 -2.81 -16.74
N ARG A 221 -12.49 -2.67 -15.42
CA ARG A 221 -13.00 -1.44 -14.79
C ARG A 221 -12.23 -1.16 -13.51
N VAL A 222 -11.89 0.11 -13.30
CA VAL A 222 -11.16 0.57 -12.12
C VAL A 222 -11.94 1.67 -11.42
N ARG A 223 -12.26 1.46 -10.14
CA ARG A 223 -13.17 2.34 -9.38
C ARG A 223 -12.73 2.46 -7.94
N LEU A 224 -13.03 3.58 -7.30
CA LEU A 224 -13.05 3.67 -5.85
C LEU A 224 -14.37 3.06 -5.35
N ALA A 225 -14.32 2.27 -4.28
CA ALA A 225 -15.54 1.68 -3.71
C ALA A 225 -16.57 2.74 -3.30
N SER A 226 -16.12 3.93 -2.86
CA SER A 226 -16.97 5.09 -2.57
C SER A 226 -17.78 5.58 -3.78
N ALA A 227 -17.26 5.43 -5.00
CA ALA A 227 -17.93 5.82 -6.23
C ALA A 227 -18.87 4.73 -6.80
N MET A 228 -18.89 3.53 -6.19
CA MET A 228 -19.77 2.44 -6.61
C MET A 228 -21.16 2.57 -5.96
N PRO A 229 -22.24 2.13 -6.65
CA PRO A 229 -23.56 1.96 -6.03
C PRO A 229 -23.46 1.10 -4.77
N GLU A 230 -24.21 1.45 -3.73
CA GLU A 230 -24.12 0.78 -2.42
C GLU A 230 -24.37 -0.73 -2.51
N ALA A 231 -25.30 -1.16 -3.37
CA ALA A 231 -25.61 -2.58 -3.59
C ALA A 231 -24.45 -3.38 -4.24
N GLU A 232 -23.53 -2.72 -4.93
CA GLU A 232 -22.38 -3.35 -5.62
C GLU A 232 -21.06 -3.12 -4.88
N ARG A 233 -21.06 -2.26 -3.85
CA ARG A 233 -19.87 -1.80 -3.16
C ARG A 233 -19.26 -2.93 -2.32
N PRO A 234 -18.01 -3.36 -2.60
CA PRO A 234 -17.35 -4.34 -1.75
C PRO A 234 -17.06 -3.74 -0.37
N THR A 235 -17.17 -4.57 0.66
CA THR A 235 -16.73 -4.24 2.03
C THR A 235 -15.57 -5.13 2.40
N MET A 236 -14.49 -4.54 2.92
CA MET A 236 -13.33 -5.27 3.41
C MET A 236 -13.10 -4.97 4.88
N ARG A 237 -12.84 -6.03 5.65
CA ARG A 237 -12.38 -5.93 7.03
C ARG A 237 -10.97 -6.50 7.12
N VAL A 238 -10.12 -5.83 7.87
CA VAL A 238 -8.74 -6.26 8.12
C VAL A 238 -8.48 -6.26 9.61
N ALA A 239 -7.69 -7.22 10.07
CA ALA A 239 -7.30 -7.28 11.48
C ALA A 239 -6.54 -6.00 11.83
N VAL A 240 -6.87 -5.40 12.96
CA VAL A 240 -6.15 -4.24 13.47
C VAL A 240 -4.73 -4.70 13.84
N PRO A 241 -3.66 -4.04 13.35
CA PRO A 241 -2.31 -4.41 13.74
C PRO A 241 -2.16 -4.47 15.26
N GLY A 242 -1.63 -5.60 15.77
CA GLY A 242 -1.46 -5.88 17.19
C GLY A 242 -2.67 -6.52 17.89
N SER A 243 -3.82 -6.67 17.22
CA SER A 243 -4.98 -7.37 17.77
C SER A 243 -4.78 -8.88 17.84
N ALA A 244 -5.68 -9.60 18.54
CA ALA A 244 -5.55 -11.06 18.67
C ALA A 244 -5.57 -11.80 17.32
N PRO A 245 -6.48 -11.49 16.37
CA PRO A 245 -6.44 -12.07 15.03
C PRO A 245 -5.18 -11.72 14.23
N PHE A 246 -4.60 -10.53 14.43
CA PHE A 246 -3.35 -10.15 13.79
C PHE A 246 -2.17 -10.97 14.33
N ASN A 247 -2.02 -11.02 15.66
CA ASN A 247 -0.92 -11.74 16.32
C ASN A 247 -0.97 -13.24 16.06
N ALA A 248 -2.15 -13.81 15.81
CA ALA A 248 -2.30 -15.22 15.44
C ALA A 248 -1.82 -15.52 14.00
N ALA A 249 -1.59 -14.51 13.17
CA ALA A 249 -1.25 -14.64 11.75
C ALA A 249 0.19 -14.23 11.41
N VAL A 250 0.95 -13.70 12.36
CA VAL A 250 2.34 -13.23 12.18
C VAL A 250 3.36 -14.10 12.89
#